data_AF-A0A660PJH4-F1
#
_entry.id   AF-A0A660PJH4-F1
#
_cell.length_a   1.000
_cell.length_b   1.000
_cell.length_c   1.000
_cell.angle_alpha   90.00
_cell.angle_beta   90.00
_cell.angle_gamma   90.00
#
_symmetry.space_group_name_H-M   'P 1'
#
loop_
_entity.id
_entity.type
_entity.pdbx_description
1 polymer ?
#
loop_
_entity_poly.entity_id
_entity_poly.type
_entity_poly.pdbx_seq_one_letter_code
_entity_poly.pdbx_strand_id
1 'polypeptide(L)'
;VNIGGFLAMNDEDFFIDAKAQVVIFEGLHTYGGMSGRDMAALAQGIRESVATDDYIKYRVEQTNYLGELLTEGGVPHVIPHGGHAIFLDARKFLPHIDQEQFPAQALAAAIYVETGVRAMERGNVSAGRDPETGENRKPKLELVRLTIPRRVYTQSHLDYAAEGIVNLYHSRDSIRGLKFVFEPKLLRFFQARFESL
;
A
#
# COMPACT_ATOMS: atom_id res chain seq x y z
N VAL A 1 -4.61 -7.14 -16.78
CA VAL A 1 -3.56 -6.30 -16.17
C VAL A 1 -2.23 -6.88 -16.60
N ASN A 2 -1.35 -6.07 -17.18
CA ASN A 2 -0.01 -6.54 -17.53
C ASN A 2 0.82 -6.69 -16.26
N ILE A 3 1.65 -7.73 -16.18
CA ILE A 3 2.52 -8.01 -15.04
C ILE A 3 3.96 -8.09 -15.53
N GLY A 4 4.93 -7.80 -14.66
CA GLY A 4 6.31 -7.98 -15.03
C GLY A 4 7.32 -7.45 -14.03
N GLY A 5 8.51 -8.02 -14.11
CA GLY A 5 9.70 -7.66 -13.37
C GLY A 5 10.92 -8.23 -14.09
N PHE A 6 12.10 -7.75 -13.73
CA PHE A 6 13.35 -8.28 -14.26
C PHE A 6 14.44 -8.13 -13.21
N LEU A 7 15.47 -8.98 -13.34
CA LEU A 7 16.70 -8.89 -12.57
C LEU A 7 17.82 -8.42 -13.50
N ALA A 8 18.54 -7.38 -13.10
CA ALA A 8 19.69 -6.84 -13.84
C ALA A 8 20.93 -6.89 -12.95
N MET A 9 22.08 -7.20 -13.55
CA MET A 9 23.37 -7.32 -12.89
C MET A 9 24.49 -6.98 -13.88
N ASN A 10 25.66 -6.63 -13.36
CA ASN A 10 26.86 -6.42 -14.17
C ASN A 10 27.84 -7.62 -14.11
N ASP A 11 27.66 -8.53 -13.15
CA ASP A 11 28.53 -9.69 -12.92
C ASP A 11 28.09 -10.89 -13.78
N GLU A 12 29.01 -11.45 -14.55
CA GLU A 12 28.71 -12.50 -15.53
C GLU A 12 28.47 -13.86 -14.87
N ASP A 13 29.24 -14.20 -13.84
CA ASP A 13 29.09 -15.47 -13.12
C ASP A 13 27.73 -15.52 -12.41
N PHE A 14 27.34 -14.43 -11.74
CA PHE A 14 26.03 -14.29 -11.12
C PHE A 14 24.89 -14.35 -12.16
N PHE A 15 25.10 -13.84 -13.37
CA PHE A 15 24.11 -13.96 -14.46
C PHE A 15 23.93 -15.42 -14.90
N ILE A 16 25.01 -16.19 -15.00
CA ILE A 16 24.95 -17.61 -15.33
C ILE A 16 24.15 -18.37 -14.26
N ASP A 17 24.44 -18.12 -12.99
CA ASP A 17 23.74 -18.75 -11.87
C ASP A 17 22.26 -18.35 -11.82
N ALA A 18 21.95 -17.07 -12.00
CA ALA A 18 20.58 -16.57 -12.02
C ALA A 18 19.76 -17.19 -13.17
N LYS A 19 20.36 -17.43 -14.35
CA LYS A 19 19.71 -18.13 -15.45
C LYS A 19 19.34 -19.58 -15.10
N ALA A 20 20.14 -20.27 -14.29
CA ALA A 20 19.79 -21.60 -13.82
C ALA A 20 18.60 -21.56 -12.86
N GLN A 21 18.56 -20.57 -11.97
CA GLN A 21 17.48 -20.42 -10.98
C GLN A 21 16.15 -20.00 -11.60
N VAL A 22 16.15 -19.07 -12.56
CA VAL A 22 14.90 -18.55 -13.15
C VAL A 22 14.07 -19.65 -13.84
N VAL A 23 14.73 -20.66 -14.43
CA VAL A 23 14.07 -21.81 -15.07
C VAL A 23 13.27 -22.65 -14.08
N ILE A 24 13.69 -22.70 -12.81
CA ILE A 24 13.06 -23.51 -11.77
C ILE A 24 11.75 -22.88 -11.27
N PHE A 25 11.72 -21.55 -11.12
CA PHE A 25 10.63 -20.85 -10.44
C PHE A 25 9.71 -20.03 -11.35
N GLU A 26 10.26 -19.45 -12.42
CA GLU A 26 9.54 -18.45 -13.24
C GLU A 26 9.38 -18.90 -14.70
N GLY A 27 10.44 -19.40 -15.33
CA GLY A 27 10.47 -19.81 -16.74
C GLY A 27 11.84 -19.60 -17.39
N LEU A 28 11.93 -19.76 -18.72
CA LEU A 28 13.20 -19.58 -19.42
C LEU A 28 13.74 -18.15 -19.28
N HIS A 29 15.07 -17.99 -19.25
CA HIS A 29 15.76 -16.69 -19.15
C HIS A 29 15.37 -15.64 -20.21
N THR A 30 14.70 -16.03 -21.30
CA THR A 30 14.22 -15.12 -22.35
C THR A 30 12.78 -14.63 -22.16
N TYR A 31 12.03 -15.18 -21.20
CA TYR A 31 10.67 -14.71 -20.91
C TYR A 31 10.33 -14.63 -19.41
N GLY A 32 10.98 -15.40 -18.54
CA GLY A 32 10.87 -15.29 -17.08
C GLY A 32 9.43 -15.31 -16.56
N GLY A 33 8.60 -16.21 -17.08
CA GLY A 33 7.18 -16.32 -16.73
C GLY A 33 6.26 -15.27 -17.36
N MET A 34 6.78 -14.29 -18.10
CA MET A 34 5.99 -13.26 -18.77
C MET A 34 5.59 -13.68 -20.19
N SER A 35 4.40 -13.25 -20.61
CA SER A 35 4.04 -13.34 -22.02
C SER A 35 4.81 -12.31 -22.85
N GLY A 36 5.01 -12.57 -24.15
CA GLY A 36 5.76 -11.64 -25.01
C GLY A 36 5.18 -10.21 -25.04
N ARG A 37 3.84 -10.08 -24.97
CA ARG A 37 3.17 -8.78 -24.89
C ARG A 37 3.41 -8.06 -23.55
N ASP A 38 3.56 -8.80 -22.44
CA ASP A 38 3.82 -8.22 -21.13
C ASP A 38 5.25 -7.66 -21.06
N MET A 39 6.22 -8.38 -21.63
CA MET A 39 7.59 -7.88 -21.79
C MET A 39 7.65 -6.62 -22.65
N ALA A 40 6.92 -6.59 -23.77
CA ALA A 40 6.83 -5.42 -24.63
C ALA A 40 6.20 -4.22 -23.91
N ALA A 41 5.12 -4.44 -23.16
CA ALA A 41 4.47 -3.41 -22.36
C ALA A 41 5.37 -2.88 -21.24
N LEU A 42 6.13 -3.74 -20.56
CA LEU A 42 7.09 -3.35 -19.52
C LEU A 42 8.22 -2.48 -20.11
N ALA A 43 8.82 -2.92 -21.21
CA ALA A 43 9.88 -2.18 -21.90
C ALA A 43 9.40 -0.79 -22.35
N GLN A 44 8.20 -0.72 -22.95
CA GLN A 44 7.60 0.54 -23.35
C GLN A 44 7.27 1.43 -22.15
N GLY A 45 6.71 0.86 -21.07
CA GLY A 45 6.36 1.61 -19.85
C GLY A 45 7.57 2.21 -19.14
N ILE A 46 8.73 1.54 -19.16
CA ILE A 46 9.99 2.10 -18.63
C ILE A 46 10.46 3.27 -19.50
N ARG A 47 10.38 3.17 -20.83
CA ARG A 47 10.73 4.28 -21.72
C ARG A 47 9.83 5.48 -21.50
N GLU A 48 8.52 5.26 -21.41
CA GLU A 48 7.54 6.31 -21.11
C GLU A 48 7.79 6.99 -19.76
N SER A 49 8.20 6.23 -18.74
CA SER A 49 8.38 6.77 -17.39
C SER A 49 9.56 7.74 -17.25
N VAL A 50 10.51 7.68 -18.18
CA VAL A 50 11.70 8.55 -18.23
C VAL A 50 11.79 9.38 -19.52
N ALA A 51 10.76 9.35 -20.36
CA ALA A 51 10.77 10.07 -21.64
C ALA A 51 10.76 11.59 -21.42
N THR A 52 10.04 12.06 -20.41
CA THR A 52 9.97 13.47 -20.00
C THR A 52 9.80 13.59 -18.49
N ASP A 53 10.24 14.72 -17.94
CA ASP A 53 10.07 15.02 -16.51
C ASP A 53 8.61 15.37 -16.17
N ASP A 54 7.82 15.83 -17.14
CA ASP A 54 6.43 16.24 -16.95
C ASP A 54 5.56 15.12 -16.36
N TYR A 55 5.77 13.89 -16.85
CA TYR A 55 5.02 12.74 -16.38
C TYR A 55 5.28 12.45 -14.90
N ILE A 56 6.55 12.33 -14.52
CA ILE A 56 6.91 11.98 -13.15
C ILE A 56 6.60 13.13 -12.19
N LYS A 57 6.78 14.38 -12.64
CA LYS A 57 6.38 15.59 -11.91
C LYS A 57 4.88 15.55 -11.59
N TYR A 58 4.02 15.44 -12.60
CA TYR A 58 2.57 15.36 -12.42
C TYR A 58 2.18 14.21 -11.45
N ARG A 59 2.81 13.04 -11.60
CA ARG A 59 2.54 11.87 -10.76
C ARG A 59 2.86 12.09 -9.28
N VAL A 60 3.96 12.78 -8.99
CA VAL A 60 4.39 13.08 -7.61
C VAL A 60 3.56 14.22 -7.05
N GLU A 61 3.31 15.27 -7.82
CA GLU A 61 2.43 16.39 -7.44
C GLU A 61 1.01 15.93 -7.13
N GLN A 62 0.48 14.95 -7.87
CA GLN A 62 -0.80 14.31 -7.55
C GLN A 62 -0.82 13.68 -6.15
N THR A 63 0.32 13.11 -5.70
CA THR A 63 0.41 12.55 -4.34
C THR A 63 0.54 13.66 -3.30
N ASN A 64 1.33 14.70 -3.60
CA ASN A 64 1.46 15.87 -2.73
C ASN A 64 0.12 16.57 -2.51
N TYR A 65 -0.65 16.76 -3.59
CA TYR A 65 -1.97 17.39 -3.55
C TYR A 65 -2.93 16.69 -2.57
N LEU A 66 -3.01 15.35 -2.63
CA LEU A 66 -3.82 14.61 -1.65
C LEU A 66 -3.31 14.83 -0.21
N GLY A 67 -1.99 14.85 -0.01
CA GLY A 67 -1.39 15.10 1.30
C GLY A 67 -1.65 16.51 1.83
N GLU A 68 -1.64 17.52 0.96
CA GLU A 68 -1.97 18.91 1.29
C GLU A 68 -3.42 19.04 1.75
N LEU A 69 -4.38 18.48 1.01
CA LEU A 69 -5.79 18.46 1.42
C LEU A 69 -5.99 17.80 2.80
N LEU A 70 -5.30 16.68 3.06
CA LEU A 70 -5.36 15.99 4.34
C LEU A 70 -4.68 16.80 5.47
N THR A 71 -3.61 17.53 5.16
CA THR A 71 -2.95 18.45 6.09
C THR A 71 -3.89 19.59 6.48
N GLU A 72 -4.55 20.21 5.49
CA GLU A 72 -5.53 21.28 5.71
C GLU A 72 -6.72 20.80 6.53
N GLY A 73 -7.19 19.56 6.30
CA GLY A 73 -8.22 18.91 7.10
C GLY A 73 -7.77 18.42 8.49
N GLY A 74 -6.51 18.64 8.87
CA GLY A 74 -5.97 18.26 10.17
C GLY A 74 -5.79 16.75 10.38
N VAL A 75 -5.82 15.95 9.31
CA VAL A 75 -5.71 14.49 9.36
C VAL A 75 -4.25 14.09 9.60
N PRO A 76 -3.94 13.30 10.65
CA PRO A 76 -2.57 12.93 10.95
C PRO A 76 -2.03 11.90 9.93
N HIS A 77 -0.89 12.21 9.33
CA HIS A 77 -0.22 11.34 8.36
C HIS A 77 1.31 11.58 8.37
N VAL A 78 2.05 10.72 7.67
CA VAL A 78 3.51 10.80 7.55
C VAL A 78 3.91 11.97 6.63
N ILE A 79 4.85 12.79 7.12
CA ILE A 79 5.41 13.94 6.41
C ILE A 79 6.96 13.77 6.37
N PRO A 80 7.65 14.15 5.28
CA PRO A 80 7.11 14.66 4.01
C PRO A 80 6.31 13.61 3.23
N HIS A 81 5.45 14.07 2.32
CA HIS A 81 4.68 13.21 1.44
C HIS A 81 5.63 12.36 0.57
N GLY A 82 5.31 11.07 0.43
CA GLY A 82 6.07 10.18 -0.46
C GLY A 82 5.63 10.33 -1.91
N GLY A 83 6.46 9.90 -2.86
CA GLY A 83 6.13 10.00 -4.30
C GLY A 83 5.07 9.03 -4.82
N HIS A 84 4.47 8.17 -3.98
CA HIS A 84 3.54 7.13 -4.44
C HIS A 84 2.28 6.91 -3.61
N ALA A 85 2.26 7.39 -2.38
CA ALA A 85 1.19 7.18 -1.44
C ALA A 85 1.24 8.21 -0.31
N ILE A 86 0.09 8.44 0.31
CA ILE A 86 -0.02 9.08 1.63
C ILE A 86 -0.23 7.98 2.68
N PHE A 87 0.41 8.12 3.83
CA PHE A 87 0.32 7.15 4.93
C PHE A 87 -0.32 7.82 6.15
N LEU A 88 -1.61 7.54 6.40
CA LEU A 88 -2.32 8.02 7.58
C LEU A 88 -1.74 7.38 8.83
N ASP A 89 -1.52 8.17 9.88
CA ASP A 89 -1.06 7.69 11.19
C ASP A 89 -2.28 7.24 12.00
N ALA A 90 -2.59 5.95 11.96
CA ALA A 90 -3.81 5.43 12.57
C ALA A 90 -3.80 5.51 14.10
N ARG A 91 -2.62 5.58 14.75
CA ARG A 91 -2.53 5.78 16.21
C ARG A 91 -2.96 7.18 16.60
N LYS A 92 -2.60 8.19 15.80
CA LYS A 92 -3.06 9.57 16.02
C LYS A 92 -4.48 9.79 15.51
N PHE A 93 -4.87 9.06 14.46
CA PHE A 93 -6.24 9.11 13.93
C PHE A 93 -7.22 8.47 14.93
N LEU A 94 -6.88 7.35 15.57
CA LEU A 94 -7.78 6.63 16.47
C LEU A 94 -7.12 6.42 17.85
N PRO A 95 -6.88 7.51 18.61
CA PRO A 95 -6.13 7.42 19.86
C PRO A 95 -6.86 6.64 20.95
N HIS A 96 -8.17 6.42 20.81
CA HIS A 96 -9.01 5.64 21.71
C HIS A 96 -8.94 4.12 21.47
N ILE A 97 -8.32 3.67 20.38
CA ILE A 97 -8.20 2.25 20.02
C ILE A 97 -6.77 1.78 20.27
N ASP A 98 -6.63 0.79 21.15
CA ASP A 98 -5.33 0.17 21.42
C ASP A 98 -4.80 -0.57 20.18
N GLN A 99 -3.48 -0.65 20.01
CA GLN A 99 -2.87 -1.29 18.84
C GLN A 99 -3.21 -2.79 18.74
N GLU A 100 -3.54 -3.46 19.84
CA GLU A 100 -4.02 -4.85 19.86
C GLU A 100 -5.43 -4.99 19.27
N GLN A 101 -6.15 -3.89 19.14
CA GLN A 101 -7.46 -3.82 18.51
C GLN A 101 -7.38 -3.32 17.05
N PHE A 102 -6.18 -3.34 16.47
CA PHE A 102 -5.91 -3.12 15.04
C PHE A 102 -6.48 -1.81 14.45
N PRO A 103 -6.11 -0.63 14.99
CA PRO A 103 -6.65 0.65 14.56
C PRO A 103 -6.41 0.94 13.08
N ALA A 104 -5.28 0.55 12.49
CA ALA A 104 -5.06 0.74 11.05
C ALA A 104 -6.01 -0.14 10.20
N GLN A 105 -6.30 -1.37 10.63
CA GLN A 105 -7.26 -2.25 9.95
C GLN A 105 -8.69 -1.71 10.08
N ALA A 106 -9.05 -1.22 11.27
CA ALA A 106 -10.34 -0.60 11.54
C ALA A 106 -10.55 0.67 10.70
N LEU A 107 -9.54 1.55 10.65
CA LEU A 107 -9.58 2.77 9.85
C LEU A 107 -9.69 2.46 8.35
N ALA A 108 -8.93 1.50 7.83
CA ALA A 108 -9.02 1.10 6.42
C ALA A 108 -10.42 0.57 6.06
N ALA A 109 -11.06 -0.18 6.96
CA ALA A 109 -12.44 -0.64 6.79
C ALA A 109 -13.44 0.54 6.84
N ALA A 110 -13.28 1.45 7.80
CA ALA A 110 -14.15 2.61 7.96
C ALA A 110 -14.08 3.56 6.74
N ILE A 111 -12.88 3.81 6.20
CA ILE A 111 -12.70 4.59 4.96
C ILE A 111 -13.48 3.95 3.82
N TYR A 112 -13.39 2.62 3.65
CA TYR A 112 -14.11 1.93 2.59
C TYR A 112 -15.64 2.01 2.76
N VAL A 113 -16.15 1.89 3.99
CA VAL A 113 -17.60 2.00 4.25
C VAL A 113 -18.10 3.41 3.96
N GLU A 114 -17.37 4.44 4.39
CA GLU A 114 -17.78 5.85 4.24
C GLU A 114 -17.67 6.34 2.79
N THR A 115 -16.61 5.91 2.08
CA THR A 115 -16.22 6.54 0.80
C THR A 115 -16.18 5.58 -0.39
N GLY A 116 -16.25 4.27 -0.16
CA GLY A 116 -15.94 3.27 -1.18
C GLY A 116 -14.45 3.21 -1.60
N VAL A 117 -13.58 4.05 -1.02
CA VAL A 117 -12.13 4.04 -1.28
C VAL A 117 -11.48 2.90 -0.50
N ARG A 118 -10.82 1.99 -1.21
CA ARG A 118 -10.06 0.91 -0.58
C ARG A 118 -8.63 1.33 -0.29
N ALA A 119 -8.29 1.38 0.99
CA ALA A 119 -6.92 1.59 1.47
C ALA A 119 -6.26 0.28 1.92
N MET A 120 -4.96 0.33 2.23
CA MET A 120 -4.21 -0.83 2.70
C MET A 120 -3.70 -0.61 4.12
N GLU A 121 -4.02 -1.53 5.03
CA GLU A 121 -3.39 -1.60 6.34
C GLU A 121 -1.88 -1.86 6.18
N ARG A 122 -1.07 -1.10 6.92
CA ARG A 122 0.40 -1.21 7.03
C ARG A 122 0.79 -1.01 8.49
N GLY A 123 0.28 -1.87 9.36
CA GLY A 123 0.46 -1.80 10.80
C GLY A 123 0.57 -3.19 11.41
N ASN A 124 -0.02 -3.36 12.59
CA ASN A 124 0.09 -4.56 13.40
C ASN A 124 -0.36 -5.83 12.66
N VAL A 125 -1.41 -5.81 11.85
CA VAL A 125 -1.87 -6.99 11.09
C VAL A 125 -0.80 -7.40 10.08
N SER A 126 -0.29 -6.44 9.28
CA SER A 126 0.77 -6.69 8.30
C SER A 126 2.09 -7.13 8.93
N ALA A 127 2.41 -6.66 10.13
CA ALA A 127 3.65 -7.03 10.83
C ALA A 127 3.68 -8.50 11.24
N GLY A 128 2.52 -9.15 11.39
CA GLY A 128 2.46 -10.56 11.78
C GLY A 128 2.75 -10.79 13.26
N ARG A 129 2.92 -12.07 13.60
CA ARG A 129 3.29 -12.53 14.94
C ARG A 129 4.78 -12.77 15.03
N ASP A 130 5.32 -12.57 16.22
CA ASP A 130 6.63 -13.06 16.57
C ASP A 130 6.62 -14.61 16.63
N PRO A 131 7.57 -15.30 15.96
CA PRO A 131 7.55 -16.75 15.85
C PRO A 131 7.94 -17.47 17.15
N GLU A 132 8.61 -16.79 18.09
CA GLU A 132 9.05 -17.38 19.35
C GLU A 132 7.98 -17.24 20.43
N THR A 133 7.36 -16.06 20.53
CA THR A 133 6.37 -15.74 21.58
C THR A 133 4.92 -15.94 21.14
N GLY A 134 4.64 -15.89 19.82
CA GLY A 134 3.29 -15.88 19.28
C GLY A 134 2.54 -14.54 19.45
N GLU A 135 3.18 -13.52 20.04
CA GLU A 135 2.58 -12.20 20.26
C GLU A 135 2.58 -11.36 18.98
N ASN A 136 1.75 -10.32 18.96
CA ASN A 136 1.77 -9.32 17.90
C ASN A 136 3.08 -8.51 17.94
N ARG A 137 3.74 -8.32 16.79
CA ARG A 137 5.03 -7.59 16.71
C ARG A 137 4.95 -6.10 17.05
N LYS A 138 3.75 -5.49 17.06
CA LYS A 138 3.49 -4.09 17.44
C LYS A 138 4.48 -3.09 16.80
N PRO A 139 4.45 -2.92 15.47
CA PRO A 139 5.34 -1.97 14.82
C PRO A 139 5.08 -0.54 15.35
N LYS A 140 6.14 0.26 15.46
CA LYS A 140 6.02 1.68 15.82
C LYS A 140 5.13 2.45 14.83
N LEU A 141 5.18 2.05 13.56
CA LEU A 141 4.36 2.58 12.48
C LEU A 141 3.09 1.76 12.35
N GLU A 142 1.96 2.37 12.67
CA GLU A 142 0.62 1.80 12.56
C GLU A 142 -0.14 2.66 11.54
N LEU A 143 -0.03 2.28 10.27
CA LEU A 143 -0.37 3.17 9.16
C LEU A 143 -1.49 2.61 8.27
N VAL A 144 -2.25 3.51 7.66
CA VAL A 144 -3.11 3.20 6.51
C VAL A 144 -2.53 3.86 5.26
N ARG A 145 -2.20 3.04 4.25
CA ARG A 145 -1.57 3.51 3.01
C ARG A 145 -2.61 3.79 1.93
N LEU A 146 -2.76 5.05 1.57
CA LEU A 146 -3.50 5.55 0.41
C LEU A 146 -2.58 5.53 -0.81
N THR A 147 -2.57 4.40 -1.53
CA THR A 147 -1.65 4.21 -2.68
C THR A 147 -2.30 4.73 -3.95
N ILE A 148 -1.60 5.55 -4.73
CA ILE A 148 -2.13 6.13 -5.96
C ILE A 148 -1.54 5.42 -7.19
N PRO A 149 -2.34 4.64 -7.94
CA PRO A 149 -1.96 4.09 -9.23
C PRO A 149 -1.65 5.19 -10.25
N ARG A 150 -0.61 4.96 -11.04
CA ARG A 150 -0.13 5.91 -12.05
C ARG A 150 -1.15 6.05 -13.20
N ARG A 151 -1.52 7.29 -13.56
CA ARG A 151 -2.39 7.62 -14.72
C ARG A 151 -3.81 7.03 -14.65
N VAL A 152 -4.33 6.72 -13.45
CA VAL A 152 -5.69 6.14 -13.29
C VAL A 152 -6.68 7.17 -12.77
N TYR A 153 -6.31 7.90 -11.71
CA TYR A 153 -7.19 8.82 -11.02
C TYR A 153 -6.92 10.27 -11.42
N THR A 154 -7.97 11.08 -11.31
CA THR A 154 -7.95 12.53 -11.54
C THR A 154 -7.95 13.28 -10.23
N GLN A 155 -7.79 14.61 -10.28
CA GLN A 155 -7.89 15.48 -9.12
C GLN A 155 -9.22 15.31 -8.36
N SER A 156 -10.36 15.25 -9.06
CA SER A 156 -11.68 15.07 -8.43
C SER A 156 -11.82 13.77 -7.64
N HIS A 157 -11.11 12.70 -8.03
CA HIS A 157 -11.09 11.47 -7.23
C HIS A 157 -10.32 11.66 -5.93
N LEU A 158 -9.27 12.48 -5.95
CA LEU A 158 -8.49 12.81 -4.76
C LEU A 158 -9.25 13.76 -3.83
N ASP A 159 -9.94 14.75 -4.39
CA ASP A 159 -10.82 15.65 -3.64
C ASP A 159 -11.88 14.83 -2.89
N TYR A 160 -12.57 13.93 -3.59
CA TYR A 160 -13.57 13.05 -3.01
C TYR A 160 -12.99 12.16 -1.90
N ALA A 161 -11.82 11.55 -2.13
CA ALA A 161 -11.17 10.73 -1.11
C ALA A 161 -10.74 11.54 0.11
N ALA A 162 -10.19 12.74 -0.09
CA ALA A 162 -9.76 13.63 0.98
C ALA A 162 -10.97 14.09 1.81
N GLU A 163 -12.02 14.58 1.17
CA GLU A 163 -13.25 15.03 1.82
C GLU A 163 -13.84 13.93 2.71
N GLY A 164 -14.00 12.72 2.17
CA GLY A 164 -14.53 11.59 2.93
C GLY A 164 -13.64 11.18 4.12
N ILE A 165 -12.31 11.22 3.98
CA ILE A 165 -11.38 10.92 5.07
C ILE A 165 -11.39 12.01 6.14
N VAL A 166 -11.50 13.29 5.75
CA VAL A 166 -11.60 14.43 6.68
C VAL A 166 -12.92 14.34 7.46
N ASN A 167 -14.03 14.06 6.78
CA ASN A 167 -15.33 13.84 7.44
C ASN A 167 -15.26 12.67 8.44
N LEU A 168 -14.63 11.57 8.05
CA LEU A 168 -14.41 10.42 8.93
C LEU A 168 -13.51 10.78 10.13
N TYR A 169 -12.52 11.65 9.94
CA TYR A 169 -11.68 12.14 11.03
C TYR A 169 -12.47 12.99 12.03
N HIS A 170 -13.44 13.78 11.58
CA HIS A 170 -14.33 14.51 12.47
C HIS A 170 -15.26 13.60 13.30
N SER A 171 -15.64 12.44 12.77
CA SER A 171 -16.50 11.44 13.44
C SER A 171 -15.75 10.21 13.97
N ARG A 172 -14.41 10.28 14.07
CA ARG A 172 -13.50 9.15 14.34
C ARG A 172 -13.79 8.36 15.62
N ASP A 173 -14.36 9.01 16.64
CA ASP A 173 -14.69 8.37 17.92
C ASP A 173 -15.77 7.29 17.79
N SER A 174 -16.52 7.28 16.68
CA SER A 174 -17.49 6.23 16.35
C SER A 174 -16.87 4.93 15.84
N ILE A 175 -15.60 4.98 15.38
CA ILE A 175 -14.88 3.81 14.89
C ILE A 175 -14.51 2.92 16.08
N ARG A 176 -14.73 1.62 15.93
CA ARG A 176 -14.42 0.61 16.93
C ARG A 176 -13.21 -0.22 16.53
N GLY A 177 -12.50 -0.72 17.54
CA GLY A 177 -11.45 -1.71 17.36
C GLY A 177 -11.97 -3.02 16.78
N LEU A 178 -11.05 -3.85 16.31
CA LEU A 178 -11.32 -5.14 15.70
C LEU A 178 -10.69 -6.28 16.51
N LYS A 179 -11.21 -7.49 16.32
CA LYS A 179 -10.57 -8.75 16.73
C LYS A 179 -10.64 -9.78 15.60
N PHE A 180 -9.67 -10.69 15.55
CA PHE A 180 -9.67 -11.78 14.58
C PHE A 180 -10.85 -12.74 14.84
N VAL A 181 -11.56 -13.12 13.76
CA VAL A 181 -12.44 -14.30 13.74
C VAL A 181 -11.82 -15.45 12.93
N PHE A 182 -10.83 -15.13 12.10
CA PHE A 182 -10.02 -16.09 11.37
C PHE A 182 -8.64 -15.49 11.10
N GLU A 183 -7.58 -16.24 11.45
CA GLU A 183 -6.19 -15.82 11.27
C GLU A 183 -5.36 -16.93 10.59
N PRO A 184 -4.88 -16.72 9.35
CA PRO A 184 -3.94 -17.63 8.70
C PRO A 184 -2.58 -17.67 9.41
N LYS A 185 -1.90 -18.82 9.36
CA LYS A 185 -0.55 -18.99 9.96
C LYS A 185 0.53 -18.12 9.31
N LEU A 186 0.44 -17.91 8.00
CA LEU A 186 1.40 -17.15 7.21
C LEU A 186 0.68 -16.05 6.44
N LEU A 187 1.34 -14.91 6.27
CA LEU A 187 0.85 -13.76 5.50
C LEU A 187 -0.60 -13.37 5.86
N ARG A 188 -0.89 -13.31 7.17
CA ARG A 188 -2.25 -13.16 7.73
C ARG A 188 -3.04 -11.99 7.13
N PHE A 189 -2.37 -10.90 6.76
CA PHE A 189 -2.99 -9.69 6.19
C PHE A 189 -3.71 -9.92 4.86
N PHE A 190 -3.48 -11.02 4.14
CA PHE A 190 -4.18 -11.30 2.89
C PHE A 190 -5.57 -11.93 3.08
N GLN A 191 -5.74 -12.77 4.11
CA GLN A 191 -6.92 -13.63 4.22
C GLN A 191 -7.58 -13.60 5.61
N ALA A 192 -6.99 -12.90 6.58
CA ALA A 192 -7.59 -12.74 7.89
C ALA A 192 -8.99 -12.10 7.79
N ARG A 193 -9.85 -12.48 8.72
CA ARG A 193 -11.19 -11.90 8.88
C ARG A 193 -11.33 -11.39 10.30
N PHE A 194 -12.10 -10.31 10.43
CA PHE A 194 -12.27 -9.59 11.68
C PHE A 194 -13.75 -9.35 11.96
N GLU A 195 -14.07 -9.12 13.22
CA GLU A 195 -15.33 -8.53 13.65
C GLU A 195 -15.08 -7.33 14.56
N SER A 196 -16.06 -6.42 14.63
CA SER A 196 -16.01 -5.28 15.55
C SER A 196 -16.05 -5.74 17.00
N LEU A 197 -15.32 -5.01 17.85
CA LEU A 197 -15.50 -5.07 19.30
C LEU A 197 -16.82 -4.39 19.74
#